data_AF-A0AA96Y2R5-F1
#
_entry.id   AF-A0AA96Y2R5-F1
#
_cell.length_a   1.000
_cell.length_b   1.000
_cell.length_c   1.000
_cell.angle_alpha   90.00
_cell.angle_beta   90.00
_cell.angle_gamma   90.00
#
_symmetry.space_group_name_H-M   'P 1'
#
loop_
_entity.id
_entity.type
_entity.pdbx_description
1 polymer ?
#
loop_
_entity_poly.entity_id
_entity_poly.type
_entity_poly.pdbx_seq_one_letter_code
_entity_poly.pdbx_strand_id
1 'polypeptide(L)' 'MAQVPGYTLSEVLHQGSRTIVYRGVQNASQQPVVIKVLQRDYPTFGELVQFRNQYTITKNLSIPGIVQPLALES' A
#
# COMPACT_ATOMS: atom_id res chain seq x y z
N MET A 1 15.48 -3.66 0.91
CA MET A 1 14.16 -3.46 0.28
C MET A 1 13.12 -4.04 1.23
N ALA A 2 11.98 -3.36 1.43
CA ALA A 2 10.91 -3.93 2.24
C ALA A 2 10.48 -5.28 1.66
N GLN A 3 10.20 -6.28 2.50
CA GLN A 3 9.58 -7.53 2.06
C GLN A 3 8.09 -7.44 2.33
N VAL A 4 7.28 -7.64 1.29
CA VAL A 4 5.82 -7.68 1.39
C VAL A 4 5.39 -9.10 1.04
N PRO A 5 4.93 -9.91 2.01
CA PRO A 5 4.59 -11.31 1.77
C PRO A 5 3.57 -11.46 0.64
N GLY A 6 3.81 -12.39 -0.27
CA GLY A 6 2.93 -12.64 -1.41
C GLY A 6 3.11 -11.68 -2.60
N TYR A 7 4.05 -10.73 -2.52
CA TYR A 7 4.34 -9.78 -3.60
C TYR A 7 5.83 -9.72 -3.93
N THR A 8 6.13 -9.50 -5.20
CA THR A 8 7.48 -9.21 -5.68
C THR A 8 7.56 -7.72 -6.02
N LEU A 9 8.40 -6.97 -5.30
CA LEU A 9 8.61 -5.54 -5.54
C LEU A 9 9.61 -5.33 -6.68
N SER A 10 9.30 -4.44 -7.63
CA SER A 10 10.15 -4.16 -8.79
C SER A 10 10.82 -2.78 -8.75
N GLU A 11 10.09 -1.73 -8.36
CA GLU A 11 10.63 -0.37 -8.31
C GLU A 11 9.99 0.47 -7.19
N VAL A 12 10.73 1.47 -6.71
CA VAL A 12 10.20 2.53 -5.83
C VAL A 12 9.62 3.63 -6.73
N LEU A 13 8.31 3.83 -6.66
CA LEU A 13 7.61 4.90 -7.37
C LEU A 13 7.68 6.22 -6.62
N HIS A 14 7.68 6.16 -5.28
CA HIS A 14 7.76 7.34 -4.43
C HIS A 14 8.28 6.99 -3.04
N GLN A 15 9.16 7.82 -2.51
CA GLN A 15 9.68 7.69 -1.16
C GLN A 15 9.35 8.96 -0.38
N GLY A 16 8.31 8.89 0.45
CA GLY A 16 7.94 9.97 1.36
C GLY A 16 8.67 9.86 2.69
N SER A 17 8.23 10.63 3.70
CA SER A 17 8.77 10.59 5.06
C SER A 17 8.08 9.58 5.99
N ARG A 18 6.87 9.14 5.63
CA ARG A 18 6.05 8.18 6.40
C ARG A 18 5.77 6.88 5.65
N THR A 19 5.75 6.93 4.32
CA THR A 19 5.38 5.81 3.48
C THR A 19 6.26 5.71 2.25
N ILE A 20 6.47 4.48 1.78
CA ILE A 20 7.09 4.20 0.48
C ILE A 20 6.03 3.57 -0.41
N VAL A 21 6.02 3.98 -1.69
CA VAL A 21 5.16 3.41 -2.72
C VAL A 21 6.03 2.62 -3.69
N TYR A 22 5.70 1.36 -3.87
CA TYR A 22 6.36 0.44 -4.77
C TYR A 22 5.45 0.07 -5.94
N ARG A 23 6.04 -0.20 -7.10
CA ARG A 23 5.43 -1.10 -8.08
C ARG A 23 5.84 -2.52 -7.74
N GLY A 24 4.93 -3.46 -7.95
CA GLY A 24 5.22 -4.87 -7.82
C GLY A 24 4.23 -5.74 -8.54
N VAL A 25 4.32 -7.05 -8.30
CA VAL A 25 3.44 -8.07 -8.85
C VAL A 25 2.96 -8.96 -7.70
N GLN A 26 1.67 -9.27 -7.64
CA GLN A 26 1.12 -10.25 -6.72
C GLN A 26 1.50 -11.66 -7.19
N ASN A 27 2.20 -12.43 -6.37
CA ASN A 27 2.81 -13.69 -6.79
C ASN A 27 1.77 -14.74 -7.22
N ALA A 28 0.63 -14.79 -6.53
CA ALA A 28 -0.41 -15.79 -6.78
C ALA A 28 -1.15 -15.59 -8.11
N SER A 29 -1.46 -14.34 -8.46
CA SER A 29 -2.27 -13.99 -9.64
C SER A 29 -1.46 -13.43 -10.79
N GLN A 30 -0.17 -13.14 -10.56
CA GLN A 30 0.69 -12.37 -11.46
C GLN A 30 0.13 -10.97 -11.81
N GLN A 31 -0.78 -10.45 -11.00
CA GLN A 31 -1.37 -9.13 -11.21
C GLN A 31 -0.37 -8.01 -10.88
N PRO A 32 -0.11 -7.06 -11.80
CA PRO A 32 0.66 -5.85 -11.49
C PRO A 32 -0.08 -4.98 -10.49
N VAL A 33 0.61 -4.50 -9.45
CA VAL A 33 0.03 -3.72 -8.35
C VAL A 33 0.93 -2.55 -7.95
N VAL A 34 0.31 -1.56 -7.31
CA VAL A 34 1.01 -0.47 -6.59
C VAL A 34 0.80 -0.70 -5.10
N ILE A 35 1.89 -0.79 -4.34
CA ILE A 35 1.87 -1.15 -2.93
C ILE A 35 2.39 0.04 -2.12
N LYS A 36 1.56 0.56 -1.23
CA LYS A 36 1.94 1.61 -0.27
C LYS A 36 2.24 0.93 1.07
N VAL A 37 3.41 1.19 1.65
CA VAL A 37 3.81 0.65 2.96
C VAL A 37 4.23 1.78 3.90
N LEU A 38 4.09 1.56 5.21
CA LEU A 38 4.70 2.44 6.20
C LEU A 38 6.23 2.28 6.16
N GLN A 39 6.94 3.40 6.18
CA GLN A 39 8.40 3.43 6.02
C GLN A 39 9.15 2.98 7.29
N ARG A 40 8.53 3.17 8.45
CA ARG A 40 9.13 2.84 9.75
C ARG A 40 8.76 1.41 10.10
N ASP A 41 9.75 0.65 10.59
CA ASP A 41 9.53 -0.70 11.10
C ASP A 41 8.60 -0.71 12.32
N TYR A 42 8.62 0.38 13.10
CA TYR A 42 7.77 0.61 14.26
C TYR A 42 6.99 1.92 14.09
N PRO A 43 5.92 1.93 13.28
CA PRO A 43 5.06 3.10 13.15
C PRO A 43 4.33 3.34 14.47
N THR A 44 4.01 4.60 14.72
CA THR A 44 3.18 4.96 15.88
C THR A 44 1.75 4.42 15.69
N PHE A 45 1.04 4.23 16.80
CA PHE A 45 -0.38 3.85 16.75
C PHE A 45 -1.20 4.84 15.91
N GLY A 46 -0.92 6.13 16.02
CA GLY A 46 -1.57 7.16 15.21
C GLY A 46 -1.33 7.00 13.71
N GLU A 47 -0.11 6.64 13.30
CA GLU A 47 0.21 6.35 11.90
C GLU A 47 -0.54 5.11 11.39
N LEU A 48 -0.62 4.04 12.20
CA LEU A 48 -1.40 2.84 11.87
C LEU A 48 -2.89 3.18 11.68
N VAL A 49 -3.48 3.93 12.61
CA VAL A 49 -4.89 4.35 12.52
C VAL A 49 -5.12 5.22 11.29
N GLN A 50 -4.28 6.22 11.05
CA GLN A 50 -4.39 7.07 9.85
C GLN A 50 -4.26 6.27 8.56
N PHE A 51 -3.36 5.29 8.52
CA PHE A 51 -3.15 4.44 7.36
C PHE A 51 -4.37 3.56 7.07
N ARG A 52 -4.93 2.92 8.11
CA ARG A 52 -6.17 2.13 8.00
C ARG A 52 -7.37 2.99 7.60
N ASN A 53 -7.49 4.19 8.17
CA ASN A 53 -8.56 5.12 7.84
C ASN A 53 -8.52 5.54 6.37
N GLN A 54 -7.33 5.80 5.80
CA GLN A 54 -7.19 6.09 4.37
C GLN A 54 -7.79 4.96 3.52
N TYR A 55 -7.44 3.70 3.80
CA TYR A 55 -8.00 2.55 3.12
C TYR A 55 -9.52 2.47 3.27
N THR A 56 -10.05 2.59 4.49
CA THR A 56 -11.50 2.52 4.76
C THR A 56 -12.29 3.59 4.00
N ILE A 57 -11.76 4.81 3.91
CA ILE A 57 -12.40 5.90 3.16
C ILE A 57 -12.39 5.58 1.67
N THR A 58 -11.22 5.25 1.10
CA THR A 58 -11.09 5.04 -0.35
C THR A 58 -11.80 3.79 -0.85
N LYS A 59 -11.87 2.73 -0.03
CA LYS A 59 -12.58 1.48 -0.36
C LYS A 59 -14.07 1.72 -0.62
N ASN A 60 -14.66 2.68 0.10
CA ASN A 60 -16.08 2.99 0.00
C ASN A 60 -16.36 4.15 -0.99
N LEU A 61 -15.32 4.69 -1.66
CA LEU A 61 -15.42 5.86 -2.51
C LEU A 61 -15.42 5.46 -4.00
N SER A 62 -16.49 4.82 -4.48
CA SER A 62 -16.63 4.36 -5.87
C SER A 62 -16.96 5.50 -6.83
N ILE A 63 -15.96 6.34 -7.12
CA ILE A 63 -16.07 7.50 -8.02
C ILE A 63 -15.12 7.31 -9.21
N PRO A 64 -15.57 7.50 -10.46
CA PRO A 64 -14.71 7.46 -11.63
C PRO A 64 -13.53 8.44 -11.49
N GLY A 65 -12.31 7.96 -11.77
CA GLY A 65 -11.08 8.76 -11.66
C GLY A 65 -10.40 8.71 -10.29
N ILE A 66 -11.03 8.11 -9.27
CA ILE A 66 -10.39 7.82 -7.98
C ILE A 66 -9.85 6.40 -7.99
N VAL A 67 -8.59 6.23 -7.58
CA VAL A 67 -7.96 4.91 -7.47
C VAL A 67 -8.65 4.09 -6.38
N GLN A 68 -9.14 2.91 -6.75
CA GLN A 68 -9.73 1.95 -5.82
C GLN A 68 -8.63 1.08 -5.18
N PRO A 69 -8.60 0.97 -3.85
CA PRO A 69 -7.70 0.02 -3.21
C PRO A 69 -8.17 -1.42 -3.45
N LEU A 70 -7.23 -2.33 -3.73
CA LEU A 70 -7.52 -3.75 -3.93
C LEU A 70 -7.67 -4.50 -2.60
N ALA A 71 -6.78 -4.22 -1.65
CA ALA A 71 -6.75 -4.88 -0.35
C ALA A 71 -5.97 -4.02 0.68
N LEU A 72 -6.11 -4.39 1.95
CA LEU A 72 -5.25 -3.96 3.04
C LEU A 72 -4.68 -5.22 3.71
N GLU A 73 -3.38 -5.39 3.63
CA GLU A 73 -2.66 -6.53 4.22
C GLU A 73 -2.34 -6.27 5.70
N SER A 74 -2.19 -7.35 6.48
CA SER A 74 -1.93 -7.33 7.93
C SER A 74 -0.51 -7.78 8.28
#